data_AF-A0A7S4AB88-F1
#
_entry.id   AF-A0A7S4AB88-F1
#
_cell.length_a   1.000
_cell.length_b   1.000
_cell.length_c   1.000
_cell.angle_alpha   90.00
_cell.angle_beta   90.00
_cell.angle_gamma   90.00
#
_symmetry.space_group_name_H-M   'P 1'
#
loop_
_entity.id
_entity.type
_entity.pdbx_description
1 polymer ?
#
loop_
_entity_poly.entity_id
_entity_poly.type
_entity_poly.pdbx_seq_one_letter_code
_entity_poly.pdbx_strand_id
1 'polypeptide(L)'
;MHESIDAVAKALQSKLQKYRSRRNQGYHSGNSMGKDLMDVLDKMELDETAEEDDDVAADIMYSEADFIDVNKPNIMGVNSFDLENAIPINEAVFALDYVDHDFFVFKNEETGKASIVYKRNAGGVGLIEIP
;
A
#
# COMPACT_ATOMS: atom_id res chain seq x y z
N MET A 1 -29.43 8.28 34.29
CA MET A 1 -29.10 9.13 33.13
C MET A 1 -27.77 8.72 32.49
N HIS A 2 -26.74 8.42 33.28
CA HIS A 2 -25.43 7.97 32.77
C HIS A 2 -25.44 6.53 32.21
N GLU A 3 -26.13 5.59 32.87
CA GLU A 3 -26.22 4.19 32.40
C GLU A 3 -26.78 4.05 30.98
N SER A 4 -27.75 4.90 30.60
CA SER A 4 -28.30 4.91 29.25
C SER A 4 -27.33 5.46 28.21
N ILE A 5 -26.44 6.36 28.61
CA ILE A 5 -25.39 6.92 27.73
C ILE A 5 -24.31 5.86 27.50
N ASP A 6 -23.88 5.19 28.56
CA ASP A 6 -22.84 4.16 28.49
C ASP A 6 -23.30 2.92 27.71
N ALA A 7 -24.56 2.51 27.90
CA ALA A 7 -25.15 1.41 27.13
C ALA A 7 -25.19 1.73 25.63
N VAL A 8 -25.51 2.98 25.26
CA VAL A 8 -25.53 3.43 23.86
C VAL A 8 -24.12 3.55 23.29
N ALA A 9 -23.17 4.08 24.07
CA ALA A 9 -21.76 4.19 23.69
C ALA A 9 -21.15 2.81 23.37
N LYS A 10 -21.36 1.82 24.24
CA LYS A 10 -20.90 0.43 24.03
C LYS A 10 -21.50 -0.21 22.78
N ALA A 11 -22.78 0.05 22.51
CA ALA A 11 -23.46 -0.45 21.31
C ALA A 11 -22.94 0.21 20.03
N LEU A 12 -22.60 1.50 20.08
CA LEU A 12 -21.98 2.25 18.96
C LEU A 12 -20.56 1.77 18.69
N GLN A 13 -19.74 1.61 19.72
CA GLN A 13 -18.37 1.11 19.62
C GLN A 13 -18.35 -0.29 18.97
N SER A 14 -19.23 -1.19 19.42
CA SER A 14 -19.37 -2.53 18.83
C SER A 14 -19.78 -2.51 17.36
N LYS A 15 -20.61 -1.55 16.93
CA LYS A 15 -21.00 -1.38 15.51
C LYS A 15 -19.85 -0.82 14.67
N LEU A 16 -19.12 0.17 15.19
CA LEU A 16 -17.97 0.77 14.53
C LEU A 16 -16.84 -0.25 14.34
N GLN A 17 -16.56 -1.06 15.37
CA GLN A 17 -15.56 -2.12 15.30
C GLN A 17 -15.93 -3.18 14.24
N LYS A 18 -17.19 -3.64 14.22
CA LYS A 18 -17.69 -4.55 13.18
C LYS A 18 -17.59 -3.94 11.78
N TYR A 19 -17.90 -2.66 11.63
CA TYR A 19 -17.81 -1.97 10.34
C TYR A 19 -16.35 -1.80 9.87
N ARG A 20 -15.43 -1.44 10.78
CA ARG A 20 -13.98 -1.37 10.54
C ARG A 20 -13.42 -2.74 10.15
N SER A 21 -13.75 -3.79 10.90
CA SER A 21 -13.33 -5.17 10.63
C SER A 21 -13.84 -5.68 9.28
N ARG A 22 -15.11 -5.45 8.95
CA ARG A 22 -15.69 -5.83 7.65
C ARG A 22 -15.08 -5.07 6.48
N ARG A 23 -14.71 -3.79 6.68
CA ARG A 23 -13.97 -3.00 5.68
C ARG A 23 -12.57 -3.56 5.48
N ASN A 24 -11.88 -3.94 6.55
CA ASN A 24 -10.52 -4.46 6.51
C ASN A 24 -10.44 -5.88 5.93
N GLN A 25 -11.52 -6.66 6.01
CA GLN A 25 -11.61 -8.00 5.42
C GLN A 25 -12.06 -8.01 3.94
N GLY A 26 -12.47 -6.87 3.39
CA GLY A 26 -12.90 -6.76 2.00
C GLY A 26 -11.72 -6.62 1.03
N TYR A 27 -11.56 -7.63 0.17
CA TYR A 27 -10.74 -7.69 -1.05
C TYR A 27 -9.21 -7.75 -0.86
N HIS A 28 -8.63 -8.87 -1.31
CA HIS A 28 -7.19 -9.13 -1.39
C HIS A 28 -6.42 -7.99 -2.07
N SER A 29 -5.29 -7.58 -1.48
CA SER A 29 -3.98 -7.58 -2.17
C SER A 29 -2.87 -7.12 -1.21
N GLY A 30 -1.85 -7.96 -1.00
CA GLY A 30 -0.50 -7.53 -0.61
C GLY A 30 -0.22 -7.20 0.87
N ASN A 31 0.74 -7.95 1.44
CA ASN A 31 1.56 -7.76 2.66
C ASN A 31 0.93 -7.26 3.98
N SER A 32 1.28 -7.99 5.04
CA SER A 32 0.78 -7.95 6.42
C SER A 32 1.08 -6.70 7.24
N MET A 33 1.63 -5.62 6.68
CA MET A 33 2.07 -4.49 7.51
C MET A 33 0.93 -3.65 8.07
N GLY A 34 -0.19 -3.57 7.34
CA GLY A 34 -1.41 -2.92 7.83
C GLY A 34 -2.16 -3.73 8.88
N LYS A 35 -1.94 -5.05 8.96
CA LYS A 35 -2.53 -5.90 10.00
C LYS A 35 -1.77 -5.77 11.30
N ASP A 36 -0.44 -5.71 11.25
CA ASP A 36 0.39 -5.59 12.45
C ASP A 36 0.19 -4.23 13.13
N LEU A 37 0.12 -3.13 12.37
CA LEU A 37 -0.23 -1.80 12.91
C LEU A 37 -1.63 -1.76 13.52
N MET A 38 -2.58 -2.45 12.89
CA MET A 38 -3.98 -2.47 13.33
C MET A 38 -4.17 -3.37 14.57
N ASP A 39 -3.43 -4.47 14.66
CA ASP A 39 -3.43 -5.36 15.83
C ASP A 39 -2.73 -4.72 17.04
N VAL A 40 -1.70 -3.89 16.80
CA VAL A 40 -1.05 -3.06 17.85
C VAL A 40 -1.98 -1.96 18.34
N LEU A 41 -2.67 -1.25 17.44
CA LEU A 41 -3.67 -0.23 17.80
C LEU A 41 -4.86 -0.80 18.57
N ASP A 42 -5.39 -1.96 18.14
CA ASP A 42 -6.48 -2.65 18.87
C ASP A 42 -5.99 -3.13 20.25
N LYS A 43 -4.72 -3.56 20.40
CA LYS A 43 -4.15 -3.93 21.70
C LYS A 43 -3.99 -2.72 22.63
N MET A 44 -3.55 -1.57 22.11
CA MET A 44 -3.46 -0.32 22.88
C MET A 44 -4.86 0.19 23.30
N GLU A 45 -5.86 0.13 22.43
CA GLU A 45 -7.25 0.53 22.76
C GLU A 45 -7.93 -0.41 23.77
N LEU A 46 -7.51 -1.69 23.86
CA LEU A 46 -8.02 -2.64 24.86
C LEU A 46 -7.37 -2.44 26.24
N ASP A 47 -6.11 -2.00 26.27
CA ASP A 47 -5.36 -1.75 27.51
C ASP A 47 -5.79 -0.47 28.24
N GLU A 48 -6.40 0.51 27.55
CA GLU A 48 -7.02 1.68 28.22
C GLU A 48 -8.19 1.29 29.15
N THR A 49 -8.68 0.04 29.10
CA THR A 49 -9.70 -0.48 30.01
C THR A 49 -9.17 -1.44 31.08
N ALA A 50 -7.87 -1.73 31.07
CA ALA A 50 -7.19 -2.47 32.13
C ALA A 50 -6.53 -1.49 33.10
N GLU A 51 -6.58 -1.86 34.37
CA GLU A 51 -6.29 -1.02 35.53
C GLU A 51 -4.90 -0.37 35.49
N GLU A 52 -4.81 0.86 36.01
CA GLU A 52 -3.59 1.66 36.18
C GLU A 52 -2.57 0.93 37.06
N ASP A 53 -1.70 0.10 36.47
CA ASP A 53 -0.46 -0.37 37.11
C ASP A 53 0.72 0.52 36.61
N ASP A 54 1.01 1.55 37.39
CA ASP A 54 1.95 2.67 37.14
C ASP A 54 3.43 2.29 36.93
N ASP A 55 3.81 1.00 37.02
CA ASP A 55 5.23 0.58 37.04
C ASP A 55 5.74 -0.04 35.71
N VAL A 56 4.88 -0.21 34.69
CA VAL A 56 5.27 -0.85 33.40
C VAL A 56 5.38 0.15 32.24
N ALA A 57 4.91 1.39 32.43
CA ALA A 57 4.82 2.42 31.38
C ALA A 57 6.18 2.94 30.88
N ALA A 58 7.26 2.77 31.65
CA ALA A 58 8.56 3.36 31.32
C ALA A 58 9.39 2.53 30.33
N ASP A 59 9.18 1.21 30.24
CA ASP A 59 10.08 0.31 29.49
C ASP A 59 9.59 0.02 28.04
N ILE A 60 8.34 0.34 27.72
CA ILE A 60 7.77 0.11 26.37
C ILE A 60 7.98 1.35 25.46
N MET A 61 8.32 2.51 26.03
CA MET A 61 8.35 3.77 25.27
C MET A 61 9.68 4.13 24.58
N TYR A 62 10.75 3.34 24.75
CA TYR A 62 12.06 3.65 24.15
C TYR A 62 12.71 2.44 23.46
N SER A 63 11.93 1.68 22.70
CA SER A 63 12.45 0.81 21.66
C SER A 63 12.81 1.68 20.45
N GLU A 64 14.11 1.80 20.17
CA GLU A 64 14.68 2.52 19.02
C GLU A 64 14.22 1.93 17.66
N ALA A 65 13.48 0.80 17.70
CA ALA A 65 12.93 0.10 16.55
C ALA A 65 11.56 0.62 16.07
N ASP A 66 10.90 1.52 16.82
CA ASP A 66 9.56 2.03 16.49
C ASP A 66 9.55 3.38 15.76
N PHE A 67 10.72 3.91 15.37
CA PHE A 67 10.80 5.06 14.48
C PHE A 67 10.46 4.65 13.05
N ILE A 68 9.17 4.71 12.72
CA ILE A 68 8.68 4.64 11.34
C ILE A 68 9.13 5.92 10.64
N ASP A 69 10.23 5.84 9.89
CA ASP A 69 10.68 6.94 9.04
C ASP A 69 9.65 7.17 7.93
N VAL A 70 8.81 8.18 8.14
CA VAL A 70 7.75 8.63 7.22
C VAL A 70 8.32 8.95 5.83
N ASN A 71 9.61 9.26 5.71
CA ASN A 71 10.25 9.59 4.44
C ASN A 71 10.87 8.38 3.72
N LYS A 72 10.85 7.18 4.31
CA LYS A 72 11.39 5.99 3.64
C LYS A 72 10.46 5.58 2.48
N PRO A 73 10.95 5.49 1.23
CA PRO A 73 10.12 5.10 0.09
C PRO A 73 9.65 3.65 0.26
N ASN A 74 8.33 3.47 0.29
CA ASN A 74 7.72 2.15 0.34
C ASN A 74 7.55 1.61 -1.08
N ILE A 75 8.38 0.63 -1.47
CA ILE A 75 8.30 -0.03 -2.78
C ILE A 75 7.17 -1.06 -2.73
N MET A 76 6.05 -0.75 -3.38
CA MET A 76 4.86 -1.61 -3.35
C MET A 76 4.91 -2.78 -4.35
N GLY A 77 5.78 -2.74 -5.36
CA GLY A 77 5.89 -3.79 -6.37
C GLY A 77 7.14 -3.62 -7.25
N VAL A 78 7.68 -4.75 -7.71
CA VAL A 78 8.82 -4.81 -8.64
C VAL A 78 8.36 -5.48 -9.93
N ASN A 79 8.31 -4.71 -11.02
CA ASN A 79 8.00 -5.24 -12.36
C ASN A 79 9.32 -5.50 -13.11
N SER A 80 9.63 -6.76 -13.35
CA SER A 80 10.76 -7.18 -14.19
C SER A 80 10.30 -7.38 -15.63
N PHE A 81 10.92 -6.67 -16.58
CA PHE A 81 10.69 -6.87 -18.01
C PHE A 81 11.88 -7.59 -18.62
N ASP A 82 11.61 -8.58 -19.47
CA ASP A 82 12.63 -9.29 -20.21
C ASP A 82 12.99 -8.50 -21.48
N LEU A 83 14.23 -8.01 -21.55
CA LEU A 83 14.74 -7.17 -22.64
C LEU A 83 15.56 -7.97 -23.66
N GLU A 84 15.52 -9.30 -23.60
CA GLU A 84 16.24 -10.17 -24.53
C GLU A 84 15.75 -9.98 -25.97
N ASN A 85 14.43 -9.87 -26.16
CA ASN A 85 13.83 -9.69 -27.48
C ASN A 85 13.69 -8.20 -27.82
N ALA A 86 14.32 -7.79 -28.91
CA ALA A 86 14.11 -6.47 -29.47
C ALA A 86 12.81 -6.46 -30.29
N ILE A 87 12.02 -5.41 -30.10
CA ILE A 87 10.66 -5.30 -30.63
C ILE A 87 10.51 -3.92 -31.32
N PRO A 88 9.80 -3.83 -32.45
CA PRO A 88 9.52 -2.54 -33.09
C PRO A 88 8.54 -1.70 -32.27
N ILE A 89 8.61 -0.38 -32.43
CA ILE A 89 7.80 0.58 -31.65
C ILE A 89 6.29 0.26 -31.76
N ASN A 90 5.80 -0.09 -32.94
CA ASN A 90 4.38 -0.39 -33.15
C ASN A 90 3.91 -1.56 -32.28
N GLU A 91 4.70 -2.62 -32.17
CA GLU A 91 4.37 -3.79 -31.36
C GLU A 91 4.44 -3.47 -29.86
N ALA A 92 5.37 -2.60 -29.44
CA ALA A 92 5.40 -2.09 -28.07
C ALA A 92 4.15 -1.25 -27.73
N VAL A 93 3.62 -0.47 -28.70
CA VAL A 93 2.35 0.25 -28.53
C VAL A 93 1.18 -0.71 -28.40
N PHE A 94 1.14 -1.78 -29.20
CA PHE A 94 0.11 -2.81 -29.06
C PHE A 94 0.20 -3.48 -27.69
N ALA A 95 1.40 -3.87 -27.23
CA ALA A 95 1.60 -4.48 -25.93
C ALA A 95 1.14 -3.59 -24.77
N LEU A 96 1.38 -2.27 -24.85
CA LEU A 96 0.89 -1.28 -23.88
C LEU A 96 -0.64 -1.28 -23.73
N ASP A 97 -1.39 -1.66 -24.76
CA ASP A 97 -2.85 -1.78 -24.68
C ASP A 97 -3.33 -3.09 -24.04
N TYR A 98 -2.47 -4.11 -23.96
CA TYR A 98 -2.77 -5.40 -23.33
C TYR A 98 -2.25 -5.54 -21.90
N VAL A 99 -1.49 -4.56 -21.41
CA VAL A 99 -0.95 -4.55 -20.05
C VAL A 99 -1.76 -3.54 -19.20
N ASP A 100 -2.09 -3.91 -17.96
CA ASP A 100 -2.75 -3.03 -16.97
C ASP A 100 -1.78 -1.98 -16.37
N HIS A 101 -0.88 -1.42 -17.18
CA HIS A 101 0.11 -0.43 -16.77
C HIS A 101 0.18 0.73 -17.76
N ASP A 102 0.46 1.93 -17.26
CA ASP A 102 0.53 3.15 -18.08
C ASP A 102 1.82 3.26 -18.91
N PHE A 103 2.76 2.34 -18.69
CA PHE A 103 4.04 2.29 -19.38
C PHE A 103 4.44 0.86 -19.74
N PHE A 104 5.20 0.73 -20.82
CA PHE A 104 5.77 -0.53 -21.30
C PHE A 104 7.25 -0.31 -21.64
N VAL A 105 8.12 -1.12 -21.04
CA VAL A 105 9.58 -1.05 -21.25
C VAL A 105 9.97 -2.14 -22.23
N PHE A 106 10.73 -1.77 -23.26
CA PHE A 106 11.16 -2.69 -24.30
C PHE A 106 12.54 -2.31 -24.84
N LYS A 107 13.16 -3.22 -25.58
CA LYS A 107 14.37 -2.93 -26.35
C LYS A 107 13.96 -2.61 -27.78
N ASN A 108 14.29 -1.41 -28.27
CA ASN A 108 13.95 -0.99 -29.61
C ASN A 108 14.79 -1.75 -30.64
N GLU A 109 14.16 -2.35 -31.64
CA GLU A 109 14.81 -3.07 -32.74
C GLU A 109 15.72 -2.18 -33.60
N GLU A 110 15.33 -0.92 -33.85
CA GLU A 110 16.07 -0.01 -34.72
C GLU A 110 17.33 0.56 -34.05
N THR A 111 17.20 0.97 -32.78
CA THR A 111 18.30 1.62 -32.05
C THR A 111 19.08 0.64 -31.16
N GLY A 112 18.52 -0.53 -30.87
CA GLY A 112 19.07 -1.50 -29.94
C GLY A 112 19.04 -1.05 -28.47
N LYS A 113 18.41 0.10 -28.18
CA LYS A 113 18.41 0.73 -26.85
C LYS A 113 17.14 0.41 -26.07
N ALA A 114 17.24 0.48 -24.74
CA ALA A 114 16.09 0.42 -23.86
C ALA A 114 15.23 1.67 -24.05
N SER A 115 13.94 1.44 -24.32
CA SER A 115 12.96 2.48 -24.58
C SER A 115 11.68 2.20 -23.79
N ILE A 116 10.94 3.26 -23.48
CA ILE A 116 9.70 3.18 -22.71
C ILE A 116 8.59 3.84 -23.51
N VAL A 117 7.53 3.10 -23.81
CA VAL A 117 6.28 3.65 -24.34
C VAL A 117 5.34 3.92 -23.18
N TYR A 118 4.63 5.05 -23.18
CA TYR A 118 3.68 5.39 -22.11
C TYR A 118 2.45 6.13 -22.64
N LYS A 119 1.33 6.02 -21.91
CA LYS A 119 0.10 6.76 -22.21
C LYS A 119 0.21 8.18 -21.66
N ARG A 120 -0.03 9.21 -22.50
CA ARG A 120 -0.04 10.61 -22.03
C ARG A 120 -1.40 10.96 -21.45
N ASN A 121 -1.43 11.70 -20.34
CA ASN A 121 -2.67 12.20 -19.74
C ASN A 121 -3.50 13.07 -20.69
N ALA A 122 -2.85 13.76 -21.63
CA ALA A 122 -3.50 14.60 -22.64
C ALA A 122 -3.99 13.81 -23.87
N GLY A 123 -3.87 12.48 -23.87
CA GLY A 123 -4.13 11.61 -25.02
C GLY A 123 -2.89 11.38 -25.88
N GLY A 124 -2.91 10.27 -26.61
CA GLY A 124 -1.81 9.81 -27.45
C GLY A 124 -0.73 9.03 -26.69
N VAL A 125 0.28 8.62 -27.44
CA VAL A 125 1.36 7.74 -26.96
C VAL A 125 2.67 8.52 -26.96
N GLY A 126 3.40 8.44 -25.85
CA GLY A 126 4.75 8.99 -25.71
C GLY A 126 5.82 7.91 -25.80
N LEU A 127 6.99 8.27 -26.30
CA LEU A 127 8.19 7.43 -26.35
C LEU A 127 9.31 8.13 -25.55
N ILE A 128 9.94 7.40 -24.64
CA ILE A 128 11.15 7.83 -23.93
C ILE A 128 12.28 6.89 -24.34
N GLU A 129 13.36 7.46 -24.86
CA GLU A 129 14.57 6.70 -25.19
C GLU A 129 15.64 6.97 -24.13
N ILE A 130 16.26 5.89 -23.65
CA ILE A 130 17.38 5.99 -22.71
C ILE A 130 18.69 6.05 -23.53
N PRO A 131 19.50 7.11 -23.39
CA PRO A 131 20.70 7.32 -24.20
C PRO A 131 21.78 6.26 -24.01
#